data_AF-F3P975-F1
#
_entry.id   AF-F3P975-F1
#
_cell.length_a   1.000
_cell.length_b   1.000
_cell.length_c   1.000
_cell.angle_alpha   90.00
_cell.angle_beta   90.00
_cell.angle_gamma   90.00
#
_symmetry.space_group_name_H-M   'P 1'
#
loop_
_entity.id
_entity.type
_entity.pdbx_description
1 polymer ?
#
loop_
_entity_poly.entity_id
_entity_poly.type
_entity_poly.pdbx_seq_one_letter_code
_entity_poly.pdbx_strand_id
1 'polypeptide(L)'
;MGTGSASDKSNEESLDILKKLTLPSRYENLVAAVGPEVAQLLIEPSSDTLDAFKRAASHIQVQESGLFLPIFADSGTGKTTLVSSVGIWIPDSYGPTVRLANEESKEITLEKLRKKVTDAVDEHKIPINDGRILVINIDGRESNGPSPKELSEIKMFLREPGTESGKPGSRILLVWLTTKETLSREMSKEYENVAGPSPVAIPVRVKGPEPDTWQQVAKNTLELVNNFSGLEELGVDPDNYDPVEYNSIGNFLRKISQDFVEMKHRLLDSMRMPLRLVFVFVSESSKAGVLRELIGNHFDMLDSTKLLGATKNSEVGRYWSRHRGLLLITVLRLQARATFVTPALSVPILYRYGPNGVRKVQQAKSIKSTPKVISDSFEKSYFGKVLTGVPTAMPDGRGRSSSETALEAFRAIAKEEKFTFGKDKELNCAFGKFLKQNQHSGEVVGIEKQLEGFKIIPDISLKFENHLTCLEFHWRAKDLLSTDKSAVAQYILKKLQIYAEGMQSGVN
;
A
#
# COMPACT_ATOMS: atom_id res chain seq x y z
N MET A 1 -0.25 31.24 -20.03
CA MET A 1 0.58 30.02 -20.21
C MET A 1 1.56 29.99 -19.05
N GLY A 2 1.15 29.40 -17.93
CA GLY A 2 1.92 29.35 -16.69
C GLY A 2 2.34 27.91 -16.42
N THR A 3 3.61 27.71 -16.13
CA THR A 3 4.26 26.44 -15.79
C THR A 3 3.62 25.83 -14.54
N GLY A 4 2.72 24.87 -14.72
CA GLY A 4 2.26 23.99 -13.65
C GLY A 4 3.46 23.21 -13.10
N SER A 5 3.74 23.39 -11.82
CA SER A 5 4.91 22.84 -11.16
C SER A 5 4.76 21.32 -11.04
N ALA A 6 5.82 20.56 -11.29
CA ALA A 6 5.84 19.11 -11.08
C ALA A 6 5.54 18.71 -9.61
N SER A 7 5.60 19.66 -8.66
CA SER A 7 5.18 19.48 -7.26
C SER A 7 3.67 19.46 -7.05
N ASP A 8 2.87 20.08 -7.92
CA ASP A 8 1.41 20.04 -7.78
C ASP A 8 0.85 18.66 -8.14
N LYS A 9 1.45 17.97 -9.12
CA LYS A 9 1.04 16.60 -9.51
C LYS A 9 1.34 15.54 -8.45
N SER A 10 2.48 15.62 -7.75
CA SER A 10 2.81 14.68 -6.66
C SER A 10 1.99 14.94 -5.39
N ASN A 11 1.60 16.20 -5.16
CA ASN A 11 0.66 16.57 -4.10
C ASN A 11 -0.78 16.09 -4.39
N GLU A 12 -1.23 16.16 -5.65
CA GLU A 12 -2.53 15.64 -6.12
C GLU A 12 -2.62 14.12 -6.00
N GLU A 13 -1.56 13.38 -6.33
CA GLU A 13 -1.53 11.91 -6.21
C GLU A 13 -1.72 11.43 -4.76
N SER A 14 -1.36 12.24 -3.76
CA SER A 14 -1.43 11.87 -2.35
C SER A 14 -2.83 11.99 -1.75
N LEU A 15 -3.75 12.66 -2.46
CA LEU A 15 -5.08 13.05 -1.97
C LEU A 15 -6.21 12.11 -2.37
N ASP A 16 -5.91 10.94 -2.97
CA ASP A 16 -6.96 9.95 -3.24
C ASP A 16 -6.55 8.52 -2.91
N ILE A 17 -6.16 8.32 -1.65
CA ILE A 17 -5.86 7.00 -1.08
C ILE A 17 -7.03 6.04 -1.33
N LEU A 18 -8.27 6.50 -1.15
CA LEU A 18 -9.47 5.72 -1.42
C LEU A 18 -9.53 5.23 -2.88
N LYS A 19 -9.29 6.08 -3.88
CA LYS A 19 -9.24 5.64 -5.29
C LYS A 19 -8.15 4.61 -5.55
N LYS A 20 -7.00 4.75 -4.88
CA LYS A 20 -5.84 3.86 -5.01
C LYS A 20 -6.02 2.48 -4.39
N LEU A 21 -6.96 2.32 -3.44
CA LEU A 21 -7.23 1.02 -2.86
C LEU A 21 -7.64 0.01 -3.93
N THR A 22 -7.03 -1.18 -3.88
CA THR A 22 -7.22 -2.24 -4.87
C THR A 22 -7.07 -3.63 -4.28
N LEU A 23 -7.76 -4.61 -4.87
CA LEU A 23 -7.59 -6.03 -4.56
C LEU A 23 -7.43 -6.79 -5.89
N PRO A 24 -6.17 -7.02 -6.33
CA PRO A 24 -5.88 -7.78 -7.54
C PRO A 24 -6.37 -9.22 -7.42
N SER A 25 -7.12 -9.69 -8.41
CA SER A 25 -7.59 -11.08 -8.48
C SER A 25 -6.74 -11.98 -9.39
N ARG A 26 -5.71 -11.43 -10.03
CA ARG A 26 -4.79 -12.13 -10.93
C ARG A 26 -3.35 -11.93 -10.50
N TYR A 27 -2.53 -12.97 -10.70
CA TYR A 27 -1.14 -12.98 -10.27
C TYR A 27 -0.31 -11.88 -10.93
N GLU A 28 -0.49 -11.61 -12.22
CA GLU A 28 0.29 -10.60 -12.94
C GLU A 28 0.02 -9.20 -12.37
N ASN A 29 -1.24 -8.92 -12.05
CA ASN A 29 -1.63 -7.65 -11.43
C ASN A 29 -1.11 -7.55 -10.00
N LEU A 30 -1.04 -8.68 -9.28
CA LEU A 30 -0.47 -8.74 -7.94
C LEU A 30 1.03 -8.44 -7.97
N VAL A 31 1.79 -9.11 -8.84
CA VAL A 31 3.23 -8.87 -9.03
C VAL A 31 3.48 -7.41 -9.41
N ALA A 32 2.66 -6.84 -10.31
CA ALA A 32 2.78 -5.44 -10.68
C ALA A 32 2.52 -4.46 -9.51
N ALA A 33 1.69 -4.87 -8.54
CA ALA A 33 1.33 -4.02 -7.39
C ALA A 33 2.35 -4.08 -6.25
N VAL A 34 2.86 -5.27 -5.90
CA VAL A 34 3.72 -5.47 -4.71
C VAL A 34 5.17 -5.85 -5.04
N GLY A 35 5.48 -6.11 -6.31
CA GLY A 35 6.82 -6.48 -6.74
C GLY A 35 7.34 -7.75 -6.04
N PRO A 36 8.59 -7.75 -5.53
CA PRO A 36 9.18 -8.92 -4.87
C PRO A 36 8.44 -9.42 -3.62
N GLU A 37 7.66 -8.56 -2.95
CA GLU A 37 6.92 -8.92 -1.74
C GLU A 37 5.79 -9.92 -2.01
N VAL A 38 5.43 -10.14 -3.29
CA VAL A 38 4.48 -11.19 -3.70
C VAL A 38 4.85 -12.56 -3.13
N ALA A 39 6.14 -12.82 -2.88
CA ALA A 39 6.62 -14.05 -2.26
C ALA A 39 5.97 -14.35 -0.91
N GLN A 40 5.55 -13.32 -0.16
CA GLN A 40 4.86 -13.46 1.14
C GLN A 40 3.42 -13.96 1.00
N LEU A 41 2.83 -13.88 -0.20
CA LEU A 41 1.46 -14.30 -0.49
C LEU A 41 1.39 -15.69 -1.14
N LEU A 42 2.54 -16.27 -1.47
CA LEU A 42 2.59 -17.55 -2.14
C LEU A 42 2.29 -18.67 -1.15
N ILE A 43 1.40 -19.58 -1.55
CA ILE A 43 1.10 -20.80 -0.79
C ILE A 43 1.84 -21.95 -1.44
N GLU A 44 2.42 -22.81 -0.59
CA GLU A 44 3.10 -24.00 -1.04
C GLU A 44 2.12 -24.90 -1.84
N PRO A 45 2.49 -25.30 -3.07
CA PRO A 45 1.68 -26.22 -3.87
C PRO A 45 1.59 -27.59 -3.22
N SER A 46 0.57 -28.39 -3.61
CA SER A 46 0.46 -29.78 -3.17
C SER A 46 1.73 -30.60 -3.42
N SER A 47 2.03 -31.55 -2.52
CA SER A 47 3.20 -32.44 -2.62
C SER A 47 3.28 -33.15 -3.97
N ASP A 48 2.16 -33.62 -4.50
CA ASP A 48 2.09 -34.30 -5.80
C ASP A 48 2.57 -33.39 -6.94
N THR A 49 2.19 -32.10 -6.89
CA THR A 49 2.61 -31.11 -7.87
C THR A 49 4.10 -30.84 -7.74
N LEU A 50 4.60 -30.58 -6.52
CA LEU A 50 6.03 -30.34 -6.29
C LEU A 50 6.88 -31.54 -6.68
N ASP A 51 6.42 -32.76 -6.42
CA ASP A 51 7.11 -33.98 -6.80
C ASP A 51 7.20 -34.18 -8.31
N ALA A 52 6.21 -33.71 -9.08
CA ALA A 52 6.28 -33.72 -10.54
C ALA A 52 7.41 -32.79 -11.04
N PHE A 53 7.52 -31.59 -10.47
CA PHE A 53 8.63 -30.66 -10.79
C PHE A 53 9.98 -31.18 -10.29
N LYS A 54 10.08 -31.75 -9.09
CA LYS A 54 11.32 -32.37 -8.60
C LYS A 54 11.79 -33.50 -9.52
N ARG A 55 10.88 -34.38 -9.95
CA ARG A 55 11.18 -35.44 -10.93
C ARG A 55 11.64 -34.84 -12.26
N ALA A 56 10.93 -33.84 -12.78
CA ALA A 56 11.33 -33.14 -14.00
C ALA A 56 12.75 -32.56 -13.87
N ALA A 57 13.07 -31.92 -12.76
CA ALA A 57 14.40 -31.39 -12.51
C ALA A 57 15.48 -32.46 -12.49
N SER A 58 15.26 -33.56 -11.75
CA SER A 58 16.21 -34.68 -11.71
C SER A 58 16.45 -35.27 -13.10
N HIS A 59 15.42 -35.40 -13.93
CA HIS A 59 15.58 -35.90 -15.29
C HIS A 59 16.37 -34.95 -16.18
N ILE A 60 16.10 -33.65 -16.13
CA ILE A 60 16.82 -32.65 -16.91
C ILE A 60 18.31 -32.63 -16.52
N GLN A 61 18.60 -32.73 -15.22
CA GLN A 61 19.98 -32.73 -14.71
C GLN A 61 20.75 -34.00 -15.07
N VAL A 62 20.11 -35.18 -15.04
CA VAL A 62 20.77 -36.47 -15.32
C VAL A 62 20.92 -36.74 -16.81
N GLN A 63 19.92 -36.38 -17.62
CA GLN A 63 19.92 -36.67 -19.06
C GLN A 63 20.56 -35.57 -19.90
N GLU A 64 20.87 -34.42 -19.29
CA GLU A 64 21.36 -33.21 -19.99
C GLU A 64 20.48 -32.84 -21.19
N SER A 65 19.17 -33.01 -21.04
CA SER A 65 18.15 -32.69 -22.03
C SER A 65 17.02 -31.93 -21.35
N GLY A 66 16.53 -30.88 -22.01
CA GLY A 66 15.37 -30.15 -21.55
C GLY A 66 14.11 -31.00 -21.60
N LEU A 67 13.07 -30.51 -20.93
CA LEU A 67 11.77 -31.19 -20.85
C LEU A 67 10.64 -30.27 -21.30
N PHE A 68 9.73 -30.84 -22.10
CA PHE A 68 8.44 -30.23 -22.39
C PHE A 68 7.42 -30.69 -21.37
N LEU A 69 6.75 -29.74 -20.70
CA LEU A 69 5.81 -30.03 -19.63
C LEU A 69 4.45 -29.38 -19.92
N PRO A 70 3.54 -30.12 -20.57
CA PRO A 70 2.12 -29.78 -20.59
C PRO A 70 1.54 -29.77 -19.18
N ILE A 71 0.91 -28.66 -18.80
CA ILE A 71 0.24 -28.52 -17.50
C ILE A 71 -1.23 -28.23 -17.72
N PHE A 72 -2.07 -29.00 -17.06
CA PHE A 72 -3.51 -28.78 -17.01
C PHE A 72 -3.96 -28.35 -15.61
N ALA A 73 -4.73 -27.28 -15.56
CA ALA A 73 -5.47 -26.87 -14.36
C ALA A 73 -6.69 -26.04 -14.73
N ASP A 74 -7.74 -26.11 -13.91
CA ASP A 74 -8.91 -25.27 -14.09
C ASP A 74 -8.56 -23.78 -13.99
N SER A 75 -9.35 -22.92 -14.64
CA SER A 75 -9.09 -21.48 -14.63
C SER A 75 -9.17 -20.89 -13.21
N GLY A 76 -8.19 -20.06 -12.86
CA GLY A 76 -8.10 -19.42 -11.54
C GLY A 76 -7.54 -20.31 -10.42
N THR A 77 -7.00 -21.49 -10.71
CA THR A 77 -6.37 -22.38 -9.69
C THR A 77 -4.96 -21.96 -9.27
N GLY A 78 -4.34 -21.00 -9.95
CA GLY A 78 -2.97 -20.55 -9.64
C GLY A 78 -1.88 -21.17 -10.52
N LYS A 79 -2.21 -21.77 -11.67
CA LYS A 79 -1.23 -22.36 -12.60
C LYS A 79 -0.09 -21.41 -13.00
N THR A 80 -0.40 -20.15 -13.30
CA THR A 80 0.64 -19.15 -13.65
C THR A 80 1.48 -18.79 -12.44
N THR A 81 0.86 -18.63 -11.27
CA THR A 81 1.54 -18.39 -9.99
C THR A 81 2.54 -19.50 -9.68
N LEU A 82 2.14 -20.77 -9.82
CA LEU A 82 3.00 -21.94 -9.61
C LEU A 82 4.24 -21.88 -10.52
N VAL A 83 4.03 -21.75 -11.84
CA VAL A 83 5.15 -21.77 -12.81
C VAL A 83 6.08 -20.58 -12.63
N SER A 84 5.53 -19.41 -12.30
CA SER A 84 6.32 -18.21 -11.99
C SER A 84 7.07 -18.29 -10.66
N SER A 85 6.67 -19.17 -9.73
CA SER A 85 7.26 -19.28 -8.39
C SER A 85 8.00 -20.59 -8.14
N VAL A 86 8.13 -21.49 -9.12
CA VAL A 86 8.78 -22.79 -8.93
C VAL A 86 10.23 -22.69 -8.40
N GLY A 87 10.98 -21.66 -8.81
CA GLY A 87 12.31 -21.37 -8.28
C GLY A 87 12.34 -20.91 -6.82
N ILE A 88 11.21 -20.49 -6.25
CA ILE A 88 11.10 -20.18 -4.82
C ILE A 88 10.92 -21.48 -4.02
N TRP A 89 10.13 -22.42 -4.55
CA TRP A 89 9.83 -23.70 -3.88
C TRP A 89 10.94 -24.74 -3.99
N ILE A 90 11.71 -24.70 -5.08
CA ILE A 90 12.80 -25.64 -5.36
C ILE A 90 14.05 -24.85 -5.81
N PRO A 91 14.64 -24.02 -4.91
CA PRO A 91 15.64 -23.02 -5.26
C PRO A 91 16.97 -23.61 -5.76
N ASP A 92 17.30 -24.82 -5.34
CA ASP A 92 18.53 -25.51 -5.74
C ASP A 92 18.46 -26.06 -7.17
N SER A 93 17.25 -26.27 -7.69
CA SER A 93 17.05 -26.87 -9.02
C SER A 93 16.57 -25.89 -10.07
N TYR A 94 15.75 -24.91 -9.70
CA TYR A 94 15.11 -23.99 -10.65
C TYR A 94 15.59 -22.55 -10.46
N GLY A 95 15.89 -21.91 -11.59
CA GLY A 95 16.22 -20.50 -11.69
C GLY A 95 14.98 -19.64 -11.96
N PRO A 96 15.16 -18.45 -12.56
CA PRO A 96 14.05 -17.57 -12.91
C PRO A 96 13.13 -18.19 -13.97
N THR A 97 11.86 -17.77 -13.96
CA THR A 97 10.87 -18.13 -14.97
C THR A 97 10.72 -17.00 -15.97
N VAL A 98 10.84 -17.32 -17.25
CA VAL A 98 10.75 -16.40 -18.38
C VAL A 98 9.43 -16.63 -19.11
N ARG A 99 8.71 -15.55 -19.43
CA ARG A 99 7.41 -15.62 -20.10
C ARG A 99 7.55 -15.39 -21.60
N LEU A 100 6.97 -16.28 -22.41
CA LEU A 100 6.67 -16.06 -23.82
C LEU A 100 5.18 -15.76 -23.95
N ALA A 101 4.84 -14.52 -24.27
CA ALA A 101 3.45 -14.05 -24.32
C ALA A 101 3.19 -13.18 -25.56
N ASN A 102 1.91 -12.93 -25.85
CA ASN A 102 1.47 -12.07 -26.95
C ASN A 102 2.03 -12.54 -28.31
N GLU A 103 2.49 -11.62 -29.17
CA GLU A 103 3.06 -11.92 -30.49
C GLU A 103 4.19 -12.95 -30.45
N GLU A 104 4.98 -13.00 -29.37
CA GLU A 104 6.09 -13.96 -29.23
C GLU A 104 5.58 -15.41 -29.13
N SER A 105 4.41 -15.61 -28.53
CA SER A 105 3.79 -16.93 -28.32
C SER A 105 3.05 -17.48 -29.55
N LYS A 106 2.77 -16.65 -30.57
CA LYS A 106 1.93 -17.05 -31.71
C LYS A 106 2.52 -18.19 -32.54
N GLU A 107 3.83 -18.21 -32.69
CA GLU A 107 4.57 -19.29 -33.36
C GLU A 107 5.86 -19.57 -32.59
N ILE A 108 6.04 -20.83 -32.21
CA ILE A 108 7.24 -21.30 -31.52
C ILE A 108 8.24 -21.88 -32.53
N THR A 109 9.43 -21.30 -32.61
CA THR A 109 10.55 -21.80 -33.44
C THR A 109 11.81 -21.97 -32.60
N LEU A 110 12.72 -22.82 -33.07
CA LEU A 110 14.02 -23.04 -32.44
C LEU A 110 14.79 -21.72 -32.19
N GLU A 111 14.86 -20.82 -33.18
CA GLU A 111 15.59 -19.55 -33.04
C GLU A 111 14.95 -18.63 -32.00
N LYS A 112 13.61 -18.59 -31.92
CA LYS A 112 12.91 -17.79 -30.91
C LYS A 112 13.20 -18.29 -29.50
N LEU A 113 13.17 -19.61 -29.30
CA LEU A 113 13.48 -20.22 -28.01
C LEU A 113 14.92 -19.94 -27.59
N ARG A 114 15.89 -20.10 -28.51
CA ARG A 114 17.30 -19.75 -28.28
C ARG A 114 17.46 -18.29 -27.85
N LYS A 115 16.91 -17.37 -28.66
CA LYS A 115 16.97 -15.94 -28.38
C LYS A 115 16.38 -15.62 -27.01
N LYS A 116 15.23 -16.22 -26.67
CA LYS A 116 14.58 -15.97 -25.38
C LYS A 116 15.43 -16.41 -24.20
N VAL A 117 16.15 -17.52 -24.31
CA VAL A 117 17.08 -17.94 -23.25
C VAL A 117 18.26 -16.99 -23.15
N THR A 118 18.85 -16.57 -24.27
CA THR A 118 19.95 -15.59 -24.28
C THR A 118 19.52 -14.29 -23.62
N ASP A 119 18.38 -13.72 -24.04
CA ASP A 119 17.83 -12.49 -23.49
C ASP A 119 17.60 -12.63 -21.97
N ALA A 120 17.10 -13.77 -21.50
CA ALA A 120 16.84 -14.02 -20.08
C ALA A 120 18.11 -14.19 -19.24
N VAL A 121 19.15 -14.83 -19.79
CA VAL A 121 20.46 -14.95 -19.13
C VAL A 121 21.04 -13.56 -18.88
N ASP A 122 20.95 -12.68 -19.88
CA ASP A 122 21.41 -11.29 -19.79
C ASP A 122 20.55 -10.46 -18.82
N GLU A 123 19.22 -10.52 -18.95
CA GLU A 123 18.27 -9.76 -18.13
C GLU A 123 18.41 -10.09 -16.63
N HIS A 124 18.48 -11.39 -16.32
CA HIS A 124 18.59 -11.86 -14.93
C HIS A 124 20.04 -11.98 -14.44
N LYS A 125 21.02 -11.60 -15.26
CA LYS A 125 22.47 -11.68 -14.96
C LYS A 125 22.87 -13.06 -14.43
N ILE A 126 22.36 -14.10 -15.07
CA ILE A 126 22.57 -15.49 -14.64
C ILE A 126 24.06 -15.82 -14.84
N PRO A 127 24.79 -16.22 -13.78
CA PRO A 127 26.18 -16.63 -13.91
C PRO A 127 26.33 -17.79 -14.90
N ILE A 128 27.44 -17.79 -15.63
CA ILE A 128 27.81 -18.88 -16.55
C ILE A 128 27.72 -20.21 -15.78
N ASN A 129 28.32 -20.34 -14.61
CA ASN A 129 28.28 -21.56 -13.80
C ASN A 129 26.94 -21.87 -13.09
N ASP A 130 25.84 -21.16 -13.37
CA ASP A 130 24.55 -21.45 -12.74
C ASP A 130 23.94 -22.76 -13.29
N GLY A 131 24.00 -23.79 -12.45
CA GLY A 131 23.49 -25.14 -12.69
C GLY A 131 21.97 -25.25 -12.80
N ARG A 132 21.21 -24.22 -12.40
CA ARG A 132 19.76 -24.30 -12.27
C ARG A 132 19.05 -24.27 -13.62
N ILE A 133 17.89 -24.92 -13.64
CA ILE A 133 17.02 -25.05 -14.80
C ILE A 133 16.27 -23.74 -14.99
N LEU A 134 16.33 -23.18 -16.20
CA LEU A 134 15.52 -22.02 -16.56
C LEU A 134 14.14 -22.51 -17.00
N VAL A 135 13.09 -21.84 -16.53
CA VAL A 135 11.71 -22.20 -16.89
C VAL A 135 11.22 -21.24 -17.96
N ILE A 136 10.69 -21.76 -19.06
CA ILE A 136 10.03 -20.96 -20.09
C ILE A 136 8.54 -21.25 -20.03
N ASN A 137 7.75 -20.25 -19.64
CA ASN A 137 6.29 -20.35 -19.61
C ASN A 137 5.70 -19.83 -20.92
N ILE A 138 5.06 -20.70 -21.70
CA ILE A 138 4.29 -20.32 -22.88
C ILE A 138 2.90 -19.90 -22.43
N ASP A 139 2.65 -18.60 -22.51
CA ASP A 139 1.43 -17.95 -22.01
C ASP A 139 0.63 -17.34 -23.16
N GLY A 140 -0.68 -17.18 -22.97
CA GLY A 140 -1.60 -16.67 -24.00
C GLY A 140 -2.05 -17.72 -25.04
N ARG A 141 -1.58 -18.97 -24.92
CA ARG A 141 -1.98 -20.10 -25.78
C ARG A 141 -2.73 -21.22 -25.05
N GLU A 142 -3.42 -20.85 -23.97
CA GLU A 142 -4.14 -21.79 -23.11
C GLU A 142 -5.25 -22.58 -23.84
N SER A 143 -5.79 -22.01 -24.91
CA SER A 143 -6.87 -22.60 -25.72
C SER A 143 -6.40 -23.31 -26.98
N ASN A 144 -5.12 -23.18 -27.35
CA ASN A 144 -4.56 -23.69 -28.60
C ASN A 144 -3.23 -24.40 -28.32
N GLY A 145 -3.20 -25.73 -28.48
CA GLY A 145 -1.97 -26.51 -28.34
C GLY A 145 -0.94 -26.19 -29.44
N PRO A 146 0.31 -26.67 -29.28
CA PRO A 146 1.33 -26.55 -30.31
C PRO A 146 0.95 -27.33 -31.56
N SER A 147 1.30 -26.81 -32.72
CA SER A 147 1.23 -27.54 -33.99
C SER A 147 2.32 -28.63 -34.07
N PRO A 148 2.18 -29.63 -34.97
CA PRO A 148 3.22 -30.65 -35.18
C PRO A 148 4.59 -30.06 -35.56
N LYS A 149 4.59 -28.94 -36.28
CA LYS A 149 5.81 -28.18 -36.61
C LYS A 149 6.44 -27.62 -35.33
N GLU A 150 5.66 -26.92 -34.50
CA GLU A 150 6.12 -26.37 -33.21
C GLU A 150 6.64 -27.46 -32.27
N LEU A 151 5.97 -28.62 -32.18
CA LEU A 151 6.45 -29.75 -31.39
C LEU A 151 7.83 -30.27 -31.85
N SER A 152 8.06 -30.29 -33.17
CA SER A 152 9.35 -30.68 -33.75
C SER A 152 10.45 -29.66 -33.42
N GLU A 153 10.15 -28.37 -33.53
CA GLU A 153 11.04 -27.27 -33.14
C GLU A 153 11.38 -27.31 -31.65
N ILE A 154 10.37 -27.51 -30.79
CA ILE A 154 10.52 -27.67 -29.33
C ILE A 154 11.41 -28.87 -29.03
N LYS A 155 11.19 -30.03 -29.66
CA LYS A 155 12.04 -31.21 -29.49
C LYS A 155 13.49 -30.93 -29.87
N MET A 156 13.73 -30.30 -31.03
CA MET A 156 15.07 -29.95 -31.48
C MET A 156 15.77 -29.03 -30.47
N PHE A 157 15.04 -28.02 -29.99
CA PHE A 157 15.55 -27.09 -28.99
C PHE A 157 15.92 -27.78 -27.68
N LEU A 158 15.02 -28.57 -27.10
CA LEU A 158 15.24 -29.20 -25.79
C LEU A 158 16.40 -30.20 -25.78
N ARG A 159 16.76 -30.76 -26.94
CA ARG A 159 17.93 -31.65 -27.11
C ARG A 159 19.23 -30.90 -27.41
N GLU A 160 19.18 -29.59 -27.57
CA GLU A 160 20.36 -28.81 -27.90
C GLU A 160 21.31 -28.79 -26.69
N PRO A 161 22.56 -29.27 -26.86
CA PRO A 161 23.51 -29.34 -25.76
C PRO A 161 23.84 -27.94 -25.25
N GLY A 162 23.86 -27.79 -23.93
CA GLY A 162 24.27 -26.56 -23.29
C GLY A 162 25.76 -26.37 -23.44
N THR A 163 26.23 -25.55 -24.39
CA THR A 163 27.65 -25.26 -24.55
C THR A 163 28.17 -24.50 -23.33
N GLU A 164 28.90 -25.20 -22.45
CA GLU A 164 29.81 -24.85 -21.34
C GLU A 164 29.66 -23.53 -20.54
N SER A 165 28.69 -22.65 -20.77
CA SER A 165 27.50 -22.47 -19.91
C SER A 165 26.63 -21.24 -20.33
N GLY A 166 26.22 -21.15 -21.60
CA GLY A 166 25.40 -20.03 -22.11
C GLY A 166 23.91 -20.32 -22.35
N LYS A 167 23.44 -21.49 -21.90
CA LYS A 167 22.09 -22.12 -21.96
C LYS A 167 21.39 -22.12 -23.34
N PRO A 168 21.52 -23.19 -24.14
CA PRO A 168 20.37 -23.69 -24.92
C PRO A 168 19.84 -25.05 -24.41
N GLY A 169 18.74 -25.54 -25.01
CA GLY A 169 17.61 -26.22 -24.36
C GLY A 169 17.81 -27.36 -23.37
N SER A 170 18.99 -28.00 -23.28
CA SER A 170 19.34 -29.05 -22.32
C SER A 170 19.07 -28.75 -20.83
N ARG A 171 19.02 -27.48 -20.42
CA ARG A 171 18.70 -27.04 -19.05
C ARG A 171 17.41 -26.21 -18.97
N ILE A 172 16.46 -26.51 -19.85
CA ILE A 172 15.19 -25.79 -19.94
C ILE A 172 14.03 -26.70 -19.56
N LEU A 173 13.14 -26.17 -18.73
CA LEU A 173 11.77 -26.68 -18.59
C LEU A 173 10.84 -25.77 -19.41
N LEU A 174 10.35 -26.26 -20.55
CA LEU A 174 9.38 -25.55 -21.38
C LEU A 174 7.97 -25.94 -20.94
N VAL A 175 7.26 -25.02 -20.31
CA VAL A 175 5.93 -25.24 -19.75
C VAL A 175 4.86 -24.72 -20.70
N TRP A 176 3.87 -25.55 -20.99
CA TRP A 176 2.68 -25.16 -21.74
C TRP A 176 1.44 -25.25 -20.86
N LEU A 177 0.90 -24.10 -20.49
CA LEU A 177 -0.29 -24.02 -19.63
C LEU A 177 -1.56 -24.19 -20.46
N THR A 178 -2.50 -25.01 -19.99
CA THR A 178 -3.84 -25.10 -20.57
C THR A 178 -4.93 -25.27 -19.50
N THR A 179 -6.12 -24.81 -19.85
CA THR A 179 -7.35 -24.94 -19.05
C THR A 179 -8.26 -26.06 -19.56
N LYS A 180 -7.87 -26.81 -20.59
CA LYS A 180 -8.64 -27.92 -21.16
C LYS A 180 -7.89 -29.24 -21.01
N GLU A 181 -8.49 -30.18 -20.29
CA GLU A 181 -7.86 -31.48 -20.05
C GLU A 181 -7.65 -32.27 -21.34
N THR A 182 -8.66 -32.27 -22.24
CA THR A 182 -8.58 -32.96 -23.53
C THR A 182 -7.40 -32.47 -24.37
N LEU A 183 -7.26 -31.15 -24.49
CA LEU A 183 -6.15 -30.52 -25.21
C LEU A 183 -4.80 -30.87 -24.58
N SER A 184 -4.71 -30.89 -23.25
CA SER A 184 -3.47 -31.25 -22.56
C SER A 184 -3.04 -32.70 -22.83
N ARG A 185 -4.01 -33.62 -22.91
CA ARG A 185 -3.78 -35.04 -23.22
C ARG A 185 -3.41 -35.25 -24.68
N GLU A 186 -4.08 -34.55 -25.60
CA GLU A 186 -3.77 -34.55 -27.03
C GLU A 186 -2.34 -34.06 -27.28
N MET A 187 -2.00 -32.87 -26.75
CA MET A 187 -0.65 -32.30 -26.85
C MET A 187 0.42 -33.21 -26.24
N SER A 188 0.14 -33.84 -25.09
CA SER A 188 1.09 -34.77 -24.46
C SER A 188 1.34 -35.99 -25.34
N LYS A 189 0.26 -36.58 -25.89
CA LYS A 189 0.34 -37.73 -26.80
C LYS A 189 1.07 -37.38 -28.11
N GLU A 190 0.78 -36.22 -28.69
CA GLU A 190 1.45 -35.74 -29.90
C GLU A 190 2.94 -35.51 -29.66
N TYR A 191 3.30 -34.91 -28.52
CA TYR A 191 4.71 -34.75 -28.14
C TYR A 191 5.40 -36.10 -27.99
N GLU A 192 4.79 -37.08 -27.30
CA GLU A 192 5.40 -38.41 -27.14
C GLU A 192 5.55 -39.16 -28.46
N ASN A 193 4.63 -39.00 -29.39
CA ASN A 193 4.75 -39.56 -30.74
C ASN A 193 5.96 -38.97 -31.50
N VAL A 194 6.26 -37.69 -31.29
CA VAL A 194 7.34 -36.98 -31.98
C VAL A 194 8.69 -37.17 -31.27
N ALA A 195 8.71 -37.13 -29.93
CA ALA A 195 9.92 -37.06 -29.11
C ALA A 195 10.27 -38.38 -28.39
N GLY A 196 9.34 -39.34 -28.33
CA GLY A 196 9.43 -40.54 -27.50
C GLY A 196 8.74 -40.35 -26.14
N PRO A 197 8.65 -41.41 -25.32
CA PRO A 197 7.98 -41.36 -24.02
C PRO A 197 8.60 -40.29 -23.10
N SER A 198 7.75 -39.53 -22.40
CA SER A 198 8.21 -38.55 -21.43
C SER A 198 8.73 -39.23 -20.15
N PRO A 199 9.83 -38.75 -19.55
CA PRO A 199 10.34 -39.30 -18.30
C PRO A 199 9.45 -38.98 -17.09
N VAL A 200 8.56 -37.98 -17.23
CA VAL A 200 7.55 -37.61 -16.22
C VAL A 200 6.16 -37.78 -16.82
N ALA A 201 5.19 -38.20 -16.02
CA ALA A 201 3.80 -38.30 -16.47
C ALA A 201 3.28 -36.93 -16.94
N ILE A 202 2.97 -36.84 -18.24
CA ILE A 202 2.38 -35.66 -18.87
C ILE A 202 0.98 -35.99 -19.39
N PRO A 203 0.00 -35.09 -19.27
CA PRO A 203 0.10 -33.75 -18.70
C PRO A 203 0.15 -33.79 -17.16
N VAL A 204 0.86 -32.83 -16.56
CA VAL A 204 0.83 -32.64 -15.11
C VAL A 204 -0.46 -31.93 -14.73
N ARG A 205 -1.28 -32.57 -13.88
CA ARG A 205 -2.47 -31.95 -13.32
C ARG A 205 -2.09 -31.16 -12.08
N VAL A 206 -2.31 -29.86 -12.11
CA VAL A 206 -2.06 -28.98 -10.97
C VAL A 206 -3.37 -28.75 -10.21
N LYS A 207 -3.30 -28.91 -8.89
CA LYS A 207 -4.35 -28.48 -7.98
C LYS A 207 -3.96 -27.14 -7.38
N GLY A 208 -4.94 -26.26 -7.23
CA GLY A 208 -4.75 -25.02 -6.48
C GLY A 208 -4.59 -25.30 -4.98
N PRO A 209 -4.36 -24.26 -4.19
CA PRO A 209 -4.31 -24.41 -2.74
C PRO A 209 -5.67 -24.87 -2.18
N GLU A 210 -5.64 -25.53 -1.02
CA GLU A 210 -6.83 -26.03 -0.35
C GLU A 210 -7.78 -24.86 0.05
N PRO A 211 -9.11 -25.04 -0.04
CA PRO A 211 -10.09 -23.97 0.21
C PRO A 211 -10.00 -23.29 1.58
N ASP A 212 -9.56 -24.02 2.60
CA ASP A 212 -9.37 -23.53 3.98
C ASP A 212 -8.33 -22.40 4.08
N THR A 213 -7.41 -22.31 3.11
CA THR A 213 -6.39 -21.25 3.06
C THR A 213 -6.88 -19.97 2.37
N TRP A 214 -7.97 -20.02 1.60
CA TRP A 214 -8.32 -18.94 0.65
C TRP A 214 -8.68 -17.62 1.35
N GLN A 215 -9.36 -17.68 2.50
CA GLN A 215 -9.73 -16.50 3.28
C GLN A 215 -8.48 -15.77 3.80
N GLN A 216 -7.51 -16.51 4.35
CA GLN A 216 -6.26 -15.92 4.84
C GLN A 216 -5.44 -15.29 3.70
N VAL A 217 -5.42 -15.92 2.52
CA VAL A 217 -4.73 -15.38 1.34
C VAL A 217 -5.36 -14.07 0.90
N ALA A 218 -6.68 -14.00 0.86
CA ALA A 218 -7.39 -12.78 0.50
C ALA A 218 -7.08 -11.64 1.49
N LYS A 219 -7.06 -11.92 2.80
CA LYS A 219 -6.67 -10.95 3.84
C LYS A 219 -5.25 -10.45 3.67
N ASN A 220 -4.29 -11.37 3.54
CA ASN A 220 -2.88 -11.01 3.33
C ASN A 220 -2.70 -10.21 2.04
N THR A 221 -3.42 -10.57 0.98
CA THR A 221 -3.38 -9.85 -0.29
C THR A 221 -3.93 -8.44 -0.13
N LEU A 222 -5.04 -8.27 0.58
CA LEU A 222 -5.66 -6.97 0.85
C LEU A 222 -4.73 -6.07 1.66
N GLU A 223 -4.10 -6.60 2.72
CA GLU A 223 -3.17 -5.85 3.56
C GLU A 223 -1.87 -5.50 2.81
N LEU A 224 -1.26 -6.46 2.12
CA LEU A 224 0.03 -6.25 1.45
C LEU A 224 -0.09 -5.25 0.30
N VAL A 225 -1.11 -5.40 -0.55
CA VAL A 225 -1.29 -4.55 -1.74
C VAL A 225 -1.61 -3.11 -1.37
N ASN A 226 -2.34 -2.91 -0.28
CA ASN A 226 -2.78 -1.58 0.13
C ASN A 226 -1.92 -1.01 1.26
N ASN A 227 -0.96 -1.75 1.80
CA ASN A 227 -0.13 -1.41 2.95
C ASN A 227 -0.95 -0.75 4.08
N PHE A 228 -2.13 -1.32 4.33
CA PHE A 228 -3.14 -0.78 5.24
C PHE A 228 -3.90 -1.95 5.89
N SER A 229 -3.84 -2.01 7.21
CA SER A 229 -4.47 -3.06 8.00
C SER A 229 -5.96 -2.80 8.22
N GLY A 230 -6.76 -3.86 8.36
CA GLY A 230 -8.15 -3.76 8.79
C GLY A 230 -9.15 -3.44 7.69
N LEU A 231 -8.75 -3.42 6.41
CA LEU A 231 -9.62 -3.10 5.27
C LEU A 231 -10.85 -4.01 5.15
N GLU A 232 -10.81 -5.21 5.74
CA GLU A 232 -11.94 -6.11 5.90
C GLU A 232 -13.14 -5.42 6.61
N GLU A 233 -12.85 -4.50 7.53
CA GLU A 233 -13.86 -3.73 8.28
C GLU A 233 -14.63 -2.74 7.39
N LEU A 234 -14.22 -2.51 6.14
CA LEU A 234 -14.97 -1.69 5.17
C LEU A 234 -16.27 -2.36 4.66
N GLY A 235 -16.57 -3.57 5.15
CA GLY A 235 -17.76 -4.34 4.77
C GLY A 235 -17.49 -5.36 3.67
N VAL A 236 -16.21 -5.61 3.36
CA VAL A 236 -15.76 -6.67 2.45
C VAL A 236 -14.71 -7.49 3.20
N ASP A 237 -15.18 -8.28 4.15
CA ASP A 237 -14.34 -9.19 4.94
C ASP A 237 -14.26 -10.55 4.23
N PRO A 238 -13.04 -11.02 3.87
CA PRO A 238 -12.86 -12.35 3.29
C PRO A 238 -13.49 -13.49 4.09
N ASP A 239 -13.64 -13.36 5.42
CA ASP A 239 -14.28 -14.40 6.25
C ASP A 239 -15.78 -14.56 5.98
N ASN A 240 -16.42 -13.55 5.38
CA ASN A 240 -17.85 -13.60 5.03
C ASN A 240 -18.12 -14.39 3.74
N TYR A 241 -17.07 -14.84 3.04
CA TYR A 241 -17.18 -15.62 1.82
C TYR A 241 -16.82 -17.08 2.13
N ASP A 242 -17.73 -18.00 1.81
CA ASP A 242 -17.47 -19.44 1.97
C ASP A 242 -16.66 -19.95 0.76
N PRO A 243 -15.41 -20.44 0.94
CA PRO A 243 -14.60 -20.99 -0.13
C PRO A 243 -15.29 -22.11 -0.93
N VAL A 244 -16.18 -22.89 -0.31
CA VAL A 244 -16.87 -24.03 -0.94
C VAL A 244 -17.83 -23.58 -2.04
N GLU A 245 -18.31 -22.35 -2.02
CA GLU A 245 -19.19 -21.79 -3.05
C GLU A 245 -18.46 -21.48 -4.37
N TYR A 246 -17.13 -21.56 -4.41
CA TYR A 246 -16.32 -21.14 -5.54
C TYR A 246 -15.47 -22.28 -6.12
N ASN A 247 -15.47 -22.38 -7.45
CA ASN A 247 -14.71 -23.44 -8.15
C ASN A 247 -13.18 -23.27 -8.08
N SER A 248 -12.67 -22.08 -7.73
CA SER A 248 -11.24 -21.82 -7.64
C SER A 248 -10.93 -20.56 -6.83
N ILE A 249 -9.73 -20.48 -6.26
CA ILE A 249 -9.24 -19.30 -5.53
C ILE A 249 -9.32 -18.02 -6.39
N GLY A 250 -9.08 -18.12 -7.70
CA GLY A 250 -9.19 -16.99 -8.60
C GLY A 250 -10.63 -16.51 -8.81
N ASN A 251 -11.64 -17.37 -8.69
CA ASN A 251 -13.04 -16.95 -8.68
C ASN A 251 -13.43 -16.35 -7.33
N PHE A 252 -12.96 -16.94 -6.23
CA PHE A 252 -13.12 -16.42 -4.87
C PHE A 252 -12.57 -14.98 -4.76
N LEU A 253 -11.29 -14.77 -5.10
CA LEU A 253 -10.66 -13.44 -5.07
C LEU A 253 -11.32 -12.44 -6.03
N ARG A 254 -11.85 -12.92 -7.18
CA ARG A 254 -12.56 -12.05 -8.13
C ARG A 254 -13.87 -11.53 -7.54
N LYS A 255 -14.62 -12.37 -6.83
CA LYS A 255 -15.87 -11.94 -6.19
C LYS A 255 -15.59 -10.89 -5.12
N ILE A 256 -14.61 -11.13 -4.25
CA ILE A 256 -14.19 -10.16 -3.24
C ILE A 256 -13.72 -8.86 -3.91
N SER A 257 -12.93 -8.94 -4.98
CA SER A 257 -12.46 -7.77 -5.74
C SER A 257 -13.61 -6.95 -6.33
N GLN A 258 -14.65 -7.60 -6.86
CA GLN A 258 -15.85 -6.92 -7.36
C GLN A 258 -16.60 -6.17 -6.25
N ASP A 259 -16.86 -6.85 -5.14
CA ASP A 259 -17.56 -6.27 -3.99
C ASP A 259 -16.75 -5.12 -3.36
N PHE A 260 -15.42 -5.25 -3.34
CA PHE A 260 -14.50 -4.20 -2.91
C PHE A 260 -14.57 -2.96 -3.82
N VAL A 261 -14.63 -3.15 -5.14
CA VAL A 261 -14.80 -2.05 -6.11
C VAL A 261 -16.14 -1.35 -5.92
N GLU A 262 -17.22 -2.10 -5.75
CA GLU A 262 -18.56 -1.52 -5.50
C GLU A 262 -18.61 -0.74 -4.18
N MET A 263 -18.03 -1.29 -3.11
CA MET A 263 -17.88 -0.60 -1.83
C MET A 263 -17.08 0.70 -2.00
N LYS A 264 -15.94 0.65 -2.70
CA LYS A 264 -15.14 1.84 -3.00
C LYS A 264 -15.94 2.89 -3.76
N HIS A 265 -16.68 2.49 -4.79
CA HIS A 265 -17.49 3.41 -5.59
C HIS A 265 -18.55 4.11 -4.74
N ARG A 266 -19.29 3.35 -3.91
CA ARG A 266 -20.25 3.92 -2.95
C ARG A 266 -19.61 4.90 -1.97
N LEU A 267 -18.41 4.62 -1.49
CA LEU A 267 -17.67 5.52 -0.61
C LEU A 267 -17.26 6.82 -1.32
N LEU A 268 -16.80 6.74 -2.57
CA LEU A 268 -16.41 7.90 -3.37
C LEU A 268 -17.62 8.77 -3.73
N ASP A 269 -18.72 8.16 -4.19
CA ASP A 269 -19.93 8.87 -4.61
C ASP A 269 -20.61 9.61 -3.45
N SER A 270 -20.44 9.11 -2.22
CA SER A 270 -20.96 9.77 -1.02
C SER A 270 -20.25 11.08 -0.66
N MET A 271 -19.13 11.41 -1.32
CA MET A 271 -18.33 12.60 -1.01
C MET A 271 -18.52 13.68 -2.08
N ARG A 272 -19.28 14.75 -1.76
CA ARG A 272 -19.45 15.91 -2.66
C ARG A 272 -18.16 16.72 -2.87
N MET A 273 -17.36 16.87 -1.82
CA MET A 273 -16.03 17.50 -1.86
C MET A 273 -15.14 16.79 -0.83
N PRO A 274 -13.92 16.36 -1.22
CA PRO A 274 -13.02 15.67 -0.29
C PRO A 274 -12.68 16.56 0.91
N LEU A 275 -12.89 16.01 2.11
CA LEU A 275 -12.49 16.61 3.36
C LEU A 275 -11.23 15.93 3.86
N ARG A 276 -10.27 16.73 4.30
CA ARG A 276 -9.06 16.27 4.96
C ARG A 276 -9.05 16.75 6.40
N LEU A 277 -8.73 15.89 7.35
CA LEU A 277 -8.63 16.23 8.77
C LEU A 277 -7.19 16.11 9.26
N VAL A 278 -6.68 17.15 9.90
CA VAL A 278 -5.33 17.17 10.49
C VAL A 278 -5.41 17.55 11.96
N PHE A 279 -5.03 16.61 12.82
CA PHE A 279 -4.85 16.84 14.25
C PHE A 279 -3.51 17.50 14.52
N VAL A 280 -3.51 18.68 15.12
CA VAL A 280 -2.31 19.49 15.38
C VAL A 280 -2.03 19.52 16.89
N PHE A 281 -1.04 18.75 17.33
CA PHE A 281 -0.63 18.75 18.74
C PHE A 281 0.36 19.88 19.00
N VAL A 282 0.00 20.79 19.92
CA VAL A 282 0.85 21.92 20.29
C VAL A 282 1.22 21.81 21.76
N SER A 283 2.48 21.46 22.02
CA SER A 283 2.98 21.17 23.36
C SER A 283 4.49 21.44 23.47
N GLU A 284 5.08 21.12 24.62
CA GLU A 284 6.54 21.20 24.81
C GLU A 284 7.33 20.24 23.88
N SER A 285 6.64 19.26 23.28
CA SER A 285 7.27 18.23 22.45
C SER A 285 8.04 18.83 21.28
N SER A 286 9.32 18.46 21.17
CA SER A 286 10.17 18.77 20.01
C SER A 286 10.25 17.61 19.02
N LYS A 287 9.61 16.47 19.35
CA LYS A 287 9.65 15.21 18.61
C LYS A 287 8.24 14.66 18.46
N ALA A 288 8.05 13.77 17.48
CA ALA A 288 6.76 13.15 17.22
C ALA A 288 6.33 12.15 18.30
N GLY A 289 7.29 11.46 18.95
CA GLY A 289 7.04 10.51 20.04
C GLY A 289 5.91 9.53 19.73
N VAL A 290 4.89 9.52 20.58
CA VAL A 290 3.70 8.66 20.50
C VAL A 290 2.93 8.76 19.19
N LEU A 291 3.02 9.87 18.44
CA LEU A 291 2.32 9.99 17.14
C LEU A 291 2.76 8.90 16.16
N ARG A 292 4.05 8.53 16.19
CA ARG A 292 4.62 7.48 15.35
C ARG A 292 4.00 6.12 15.60
N GLU A 293 3.59 5.88 16.83
CA GLU A 293 2.96 4.64 17.24
C GLU A 293 1.47 4.60 16.93
N LEU A 294 0.89 5.69 16.41
CA LEU A 294 -0.53 5.83 16.08
C LEU A 294 -0.78 6.03 14.57
N ILE A 295 0.27 6.27 13.78
CA ILE A 295 0.19 6.37 12.31
C ILE A 295 0.53 5.03 11.64
N GLY A 296 -0.04 4.81 10.45
CA GLY A 296 0.26 3.69 9.58
C GLY A 296 1.41 3.99 8.60
N ASN A 297 1.68 3.04 7.70
CA ASN A 297 2.78 3.16 6.73
C ASN A 297 2.44 4.07 5.53
N HIS A 298 1.17 4.43 5.33
CA HIS A 298 0.73 5.27 4.22
C HIS A 298 0.63 6.76 4.60
N PHE A 299 1.55 7.58 4.09
CA PHE A 299 1.50 9.05 4.08
C PHE A 299 1.17 9.71 5.44
N ASP A 300 1.66 9.11 6.54
CA ASP A 300 1.40 9.52 7.93
C ASP A 300 -0.10 9.59 8.31
N MET A 301 -0.94 8.80 7.65
CA MET A 301 -2.35 8.66 8.01
C MET A 301 -2.48 7.87 9.31
N LEU A 302 -3.53 8.17 10.07
CA LEU A 302 -3.84 7.47 11.30
C LEU A 302 -4.18 6.00 11.05
N ASP A 303 -3.78 5.14 11.98
CA ASP A 303 -4.05 3.72 11.97
C ASP A 303 -5.14 3.40 13.01
N SER A 304 -6.29 2.93 12.53
CA SER A 304 -7.46 2.62 13.37
C SER A 304 -7.15 1.55 14.41
N THR A 305 -6.41 0.51 14.04
CA THR A 305 -6.03 -0.60 14.90
C THR A 305 -5.10 -0.13 16.01
N LYS A 306 -4.11 0.71 15.69
CA LYS A 306 -3.19 1.30 16.68
C LYS A 306 -3.91 2.27 17.62
N LEU A 307 -4.84 3.07 17.11
CA LEU A 307 -5.67 3.97 17.92
C LEU A 307 -6.54 3.21 18.94
N LEU A 308 -7.21 2.14 18.51
CA LEU A 308 -8.00 1.28 19.39
C LEU A 308 -7.11 0.55 20.39
N GLY A 309 -5.95 0.06 19.95
CA GLY A 309 -4.96 -0.58 20.81
C GLY A 309 -4.49 0.30 21.97
N ALA A 310 -4.36 1.61 21.73
CA ALA A 310 -3.98 2.61 22.74
C ALA A 310 -5.09 3.02 23.71
N THR A 311 -6.35 2.67 23.43
CA THR A 311 -7.53 3.23 24.11
C THR A 311 -8.52 2.20 24.63
N LYS A 312 -8.11 0.92 24.74
CA LYS A 312 -8.94 -0.24 25.12
C LYS A 312 -9.89 -0.02 26.30
N ASN A 313 -9.45 0.69 27.34
CA ASN A 313 -10.21 0.90 28.57
C ASN A 313 -11.04 2.20 28.59
N SER A 314 -10.90 3.06 27.59
CA SER A 314 -11.64 4.32 27.52
C SER A 314 -13.05 4.12 26.97
N GLU A 315 -13.98 5.00 27.33
CA GLU A 315 -15.34 4.99 26.79
C GLU A 315 -15.35 5.16 25.26
N VAL A 316 -14.57 6.13 24.76
CA VAL A 316 -14.46 6.39 23.31
C VAL A 316 -13.81 5.21 22.57
N GLY A 317 -12.82 4.55 23.16
CA GLY A 317 -12.21 3.35 22.60
C GLY A 317 -13.18 2.17 22.56
N ARG A 318 -14.01 1.99 23.60
CA ARG A 318 -15.08 0.98 23.61
C ARG A 318 -16.17 1.27 22.57
N TYR A 319 -16.55 2.53 22.38
CA TYR A 319 -17.47 2.94 21.32
C TYR A 319 -16.93 2.54 19.94
N TRP A 320 -15.71 2.97 19.61
CA TRP A 320 -15.13 2.66 18.30
C TRP A 320 -14.79 1.18 18.11
N SER A 321 -14.47 0.46 19.18
CA SER A 321 -14.28 -1.00 19.10
C SER A 321 -15.54 -1.75 18.65
N ARG A 322 -16.73 -1.18 18.88
CA ARG A 322 -18.01 -1.71 18.38
C ARG A 322 -18.38 -1.20 16.98
N HIS A 323 -17.66 -0.20 16.47
CA HIS A 323 -17.93 0.48 15.20
C HIS A 323 -16.65 0.60 14.36
N ARG A 324 -15.88 -0.49 14.27
CA ARG A 324 -14.54 -0.49 13.64
C ARG A 324 -14.59 -0.10 12.17
N GLY A 325 -15.53 -0.65 11.40
CA GLY A 325 -15.75 -0.26 10.01
C GLY A 325 -16.04 1.23 9.85
N LEU A 326 -16.88 1.81 10.71
CA LEU A 326 -17.14 3.25 10.68
C LEU A 326 -15.88 4.06 11.01
N LEU A 327 -15.05 3.63 11.96
CA LEU A 327 -13.77 4.29 12.27
C LEU A 327 -12.88 4.31 11.04
N LEU A 328 -12.73 3.16 10.39
CA LEU A 328 -11.89 3.00 9.23
C LEU A 328 -12.35 3.86 8.05
N ILE A 329 -13.65 3.80 7.75
CA ILE A 329 -14.29 4.65 6.73
C ILE A 329 -14.06 6.12 7.06
N THR A 330 -14.20 6.52 8.33
CA THR A 330 -14.01 7.91 8.77
C THR A 330 -12.57 8.36 8.57
N VAL A 331 -11.58 7.54 8.97
CA VAL A 331 -10.16 7.83 8.78
C VAL A 331 -9.81 7.95 7.30
N LEU A 332 -10.31 7.05 6.45
CA LEU A 332 -10.05 7.06 5.01
C LEU A 332 -10.73 8.24 4.30
N ARG A 333 -12.02 8.46 4.56
CA ARG A 333 -12.79 9.58 3.96
C ARG A 333 -12.21 10.93 4.33
N LEU A 334 -11.78 11.08 5.59
CA LEU A 334 -11.16 12.31 6.08
C LEU A 334 -9.66 12.37 5.81
N GLN A 335 -9.06 11.32 5.27
CA GLN A 335 -7.60 11.13 5.19
C GLN A 335 -6.91 11.62 6.47
N ALA A 336 -7.40 11.13 7.60
CA ALA A 336 -7.13 11.74 8.90
C ALA A 336 -5.65 11.57 9.27
N ARG A 337 -4.95 12.69 9.50
CA ARG A 337 -3.51 12.72 9.83
C ARG A 337 -3.29 13.38 11.18
N ALA A 338 -2.15 13.07 11.80
CA ALA A 338 -1.71 13.76 13.00
C ALA A 338 -0.32 14.37 12.81
N THR A 339 -0.15 15.57 13.35
CA THR A 339 1.09 16.33 13.29
C THR A 339 1.31 17.10 14.59
N PHE A 340 2.48 17.72 14.72
CA PHE A 340 2.85 18.48 15.90
C PHE A 340 3.51 19.80 15.53
N VAL A 341 3.32 20.78 16.39
CA VAL A 341 3.97 22.09 16.28
C VAL A 341 4.90 22.27 17.47
N THR A 342 6.18 22.49 17.17
CA THR A 342 7.20 22.71 18.19
C THR A 342 7.09 24.11 18.79
N PRO A 343 7.60 24.32 20.03
CA PRO A 343 7.74 25.64 20.62
C PRO A 343 8.45 26.65 19.71
N ALA A 344 9.44 26.20 18.92
CA ALA A 344 10.17 27.05 17.99
C ALA A 344 9.29 27.66 16.88
N LEU A 345 8.17 27.02 16.54
CA LEU A 345 7.22 27.52 15.55
C LEU A 345 6.00 28.20 16.20
N SER A 346 5.42 27.59 17.25
CA SER A 346 4.21 28.12 17.89
C SER A 346 4.45 29.46 18.57
N VAL A 347 5.58 29.63 19.26
CA VAL A 347 5.88 30.84 20.04
C VAL A 347 5.98 32.09 19.15
N PRO A 348 6.77 32.12 18.05
CA PRO A 348 6.78 33.25 17.13
C PRO A 348 5.41 33.60 16.53
N ILE A 349 4.59 32.59 16.20
CA ILE A 349 3.23 32.79 15.67
C ILE A 349 2.36 33.47 16.73
N LEU A 350 2.31 32.92 17.94
CA LEU A 350 1.48 33.44 19.03
C LEU A 350 1.90 34.86 19.42
N TYR A 351 3.19 35.18 19.43
CA TYR A 351 3.62 36.55 19.73
C TYR A 351 3.10 37.57 18.73
N ARG A 352 3.12 37.23 17.45
CA ARG A 352 2.73 38.17 16.39
C ARG A 352 1.22 38.30 16.28
N TYR A 353 0.52 37.17 16.30
CA TYR A 353 -0.90 37.08 15.93
C TYR A 353 -1.85 36.78 17.10
N GLY A 354 -1.29 36.37 18.24
CA GLY A 354 -2.02 35.96 19.44
C GLY A 354 -2.44 37.12 20.35
N PRO A 355 -3.05 36.77 21.49
CA PRO A 355 -3.66 37.74 22.39
C PRO A 355 -2.62 38.58 23.16
N ASN A 356 -3.09 39.65 23.79
CA ASN A 356 -2.24 40.64 24.45
C ASN A 356 -1.41 40.05 25.61
N GLY A 357 -1.89 39.00 26.31
CA GLY A 357 -1.14 38.34 27.37
C GLY A 357 0.15 37.71 26.86
N VAL A 358 0.11 37.09 25.67
CA VAL A 358 1.29 36.53 25.00
C VAL A 358 2.33 37.60 24.67
N ARG A 359 1.91 38.80 24.23
CA ARG A 359 2.82 39.90 23.90
C ARG A 359 3.60 40.42 25.11
N LYS A 360 3.02 40.36 26.32
CA LYS A 360 3.72 40.73 27.56
C LYS A 360 4.90 39.80 27.85
N VAL A 361 4.75 38.51 27.56
CA VAL A 361 5.82 37.50 27.72
C VAL A 361 7.00 37.78 26.77
N GLN A 362 6.74 38.34 25.57
CA GLN A 362 7.77 38.65 24.57
C GLN A 362 8.73 39.76 25.01
N GLN A 363 8.21 40.81 25.66
CA GLN A 363 9.01 41.94 26.15
C GLN A 363 10.07 41.50 27.16
N ALA A 364 9.81 40.40 27.88
CA ALA A 364 10.73 39.83 28.85
C ALA A 364 11.83 38.91 28.25
N LYS A 365 11.66 38.40 27.02
CA LYS A 365 12.53 37.36 26.43
C LYS A 365 13.20 37.69 25.09
N SER A 366 12.98 38.89 24.53
CA SER A 366 13.64 39.38 23.30
C SER A 366 13.52 38.49 22.05
N ILE A 367 12.50 37.62 21.97
CA ILE A 367 12.26 36.77 20.79
C ILE A 367 11.55 37.60 19.72
N LYS A 368 12.29 38.15 18.75
CA LYS A 368 11.71 38.83 17.57
C LYS A 368 11.90 37.97 16.32
N SER A 369 10.80 37.62 15.65
CA SER A 369 10.82 36.93 14.36
C SER A 369 10.00 37.71 13.34
N THR A 370 10.54 37.89 12.14
CA THR A 370 9.84 38.54 11.03
C THR A 370 8.84 37.55 10.39
N PRO A 371 7.79 38.03 9.68
CA PRO A 371 6.86 37.16 8.96
C PRO A 371 7.56 36.15 8.06
N LYS A 372 8.60 36.60 7.35
CA LYS A 372 9.40 35.76 6.46
C LYS A 372 10.07 34.61 7.21
N VAL A 373 10.71 34.88 8.36
CA VAL A 373 11.35 33.84 9.17
C VAL A 373 10.34 32.82 9.71
N ILE A 374 9.14 33.28 10.08
CA ILE A 374 8.07 32.38 10.53
C ILE A 374 7.57 31.50 9.36
N SER A 375 7.39 32.09 8.16
CA SER A 375 7.04 31.37 6.93
C SER A 375 8.07 30.29 6.59
N ASP A 376 9.35 30.66 6.53
CA ASP A 376 10.44 29.74 6.20
C ASP A 376 10.54 28.59 7.22
N SER A 377 10.29 28.89 8.50
CA SER A 377 10.27 27.87 9.56
C SER A 377 9.05 26.97 9.46
N PHE A 378 7.89 27.52 9.08
CA PHE A 378 6.66 26.76 8.87
C PHE A 378 6.83 25.76 7.71
N GLU A 379 7.30 26.22 6.55
CA GLU A 379 7.50 25.38 5.36
C GLU A 379 8.48 24.22 5.59
N LYS A 380 9.51 24.43 6.42
CA LYS A 380 10.48 23.39 6.80
C LYS A 380 9.95 22.45 7.89
N SER A 381 8.97 22.90 8.67
CA SER A 381 8.41 22.11 9.77
C SER A 381 7.61 20.91 9.27
N TYR A 382 7.51 19.88 10.10
CA TYR A 382 6.66 18.73 9.80
C TYR A 382 5.18 19.13 9.65
N PHE A 383 4.69 20.07 10.45
CA PHE A 383 3.35 20.63 10.30
C PHE A 383 3.13 21.27 8.92
N GLY A 384 4.05 22.12 8.47
CA GLY A 384 3.95 22.77 7.17
C GLY A 384 3.99 21.78 6.02
N LYS A 385 4.91 20.80 6.06
CA LYS A 385 5.00 19.73 5.05
C LYS A 385 3.74 18.86 4.99
N VAL A 386 3.21 18.48 6.15
CA VAL A 386 1.92 17.78 6.23
C VAL A 386 0.86 18.63 5.55
N LEU A 387 0.74 19.92 5.92
CA LEU A 387 -0.31 20.78 5.39
C LEU A 387 -0.23 20.95 3.86
N THR A 388 0.96 21.20 3.33
CA THR A 388 1.21 21.39 1.89
C THR A 388 1.19 20.09 1.08
N GLY A 389 1.05 18.93 1.73
CA GLY A 389 0.98 17.64 1.06
C GLY A 389 2.34 17.06 0.66
N VAL A 390 3.45 17.70 1.04
CA VAL A 390 4.81 17.24 0.71
C VAL A 390 5.06 15.90 1.41
N PRO A 391 5.34 14.81 0.66
CA PRO A 391 5.70 13.53 1.25
C PRO A 391 6.94 13.68 2.14
N THR A 392 6.79 13.44 3.44
CA THR A 392 7.90 13.51 4.39
C THR A 392 7.69 12.42 5.43
N ALA A 393 8.73 11.66 5.74
CA ALA A 393 8.68 10.80 6.90
C ALA A 393 8.56 11.67 8.17
N MET A 394 7.71 11.24 9.11
CA MET A 394 7.64 11.86 10.42
C MET A 394 9.05 11.87 11.06
N PRO A 395 9.56 12.99 11.58
CA PRO A 395 10.99 13.13 11.94
C PRO A 395 11.42 12.30 13.16
N ASP A 396 12.61 11.66 13.06
CA ASP A 396 13.22 10.76 14.08
C ASP A 396 13.69 11.42 15.37
N GLY A 397 13.41 12.72 15.52
CA GLY A 397 13.90 13.48 16.66
C GLY A 397 15.43 13.65 16.70
N ARG A 398 16.13 13.44 15.57
CA ARG A 398 17.53 13.86 15.35
C ARG A 398 17.64 15.31 14.82
N GLY A 399 16.55 16.08 14.89
CA GLY A 399 16.55 17.51 14.57
C GLY A 399 16.97 18.36 15.77
N ARG A 400 17.42 19.61 15.51
CA ARG A 400 17.71 20.60 16.57
C ARG A 400 16.53 20.66 17.53
N SER A 401 16.79 20.35 18.80
CA SER A 401 15.88 20.64 19.91
C SER A 401 15.42 22.09 19.81
N SER A 402 14.17 22.37 20.24
CA SER A 402 13.72 23.76 20.40
C SER A 402 14.74 24.49 21.26
N SER A 403 15.11 25.73 20.90
CA SER A 403 16.01 26.50 21.77
C SER A 403 15.39 26.60 23.16
N GLU A 404 16.19 26.48 24.22
CA GLU A 404 15.70 26.53 25.61
C GLU A 404 14.85 27.79 25.82
N THR A 405 15.25 28.91 25.22
CA THR A 405 14.51 30.17 25.22
C THR A 405 13.09 30.06 24.65
N ALA A 406 12.89 29.30 23.57
CA ALA A 406 11.57 29.08 22.98
C ALA A 406 10.71 28.14 23.84
N LEU A 407 11.32 27.13 24.45
CA LEU A 407 10.62 26.22 25.36
C LEU A 407 10.14 26.93 26.63
N GLU A 408 11.01 27.71 27.26
CA GLU A 408 10.63 28.48 28.44
C GLU A 408 9.59 29.57 28.11
N ALA A 409 9.68 30.19 26.93
CA ALA A 409 8.66 31.12 26.44
C ALA A 409 7.31 30.44 26.28
N PHE A 410 7.30 29.24 25.69
CA PHE A 410 6.09 28.42 25.56
C PHE A 410 5.47 28.10 26.92
N ARG A 411 6.28 27.68 27.91
CA ARG A 411 5.84 27.43 29.29
C ARG A 411 5.21 28.68 29.94
N ALA A 412 5.84 29.84 29.75
CA ALA A 412 5.31 31.10 30.27
C ALA A 412 3.96 31.47 29.63
N ILE A 413 3.85 31.32 28.30
CA ILE A 413 2.58 31.52 27.58
C ILE A 413 1.51 30.55 28.06
N ALA A 414 1.84 29.27 28.21
CA ALA A 414 0.90 28.24 28.67
C ALA A 414 0.35 28.55 30.08
N LYS A 415 1.18 29.13 30.96
CA LYS A 415 0.78 29.57 32.30
C LYS A 415 -0.14 30.79 32.27
N GLU A 416 0.19 31.79 31.46
CA GLU A 416 -0.56 33.06 31.35
C GLU A 416 -1.92 32.85 30.66
N GLU A 417 -1.91 32.16 29.51
CA GLU A 417 -3.12 31.93 28.71
C GLU A 417 -3.89 30.68 29.12
N LYS A 418 -3.43 29.94 30.14
CA LYS A 418 -4.10 28.78 30.72
C LYS A 418 -4.65 27.83 29.64
N PHE A 419 -3.75 27.21 28.89
CA PHE A 419 -4.12 26.22 27.86
C PHE A 419 -5.14 25.23 28.43
N THR A 420 -6.16 24.86 27.64
CA THR A 420 -7.26 23.95 28.01
C THR A 420 -8.35 24.50 28.95
N PHE A 421 -8.29 25.78 29.34
CA PHE A 421 -9.32 26.44 30.17
C PHE A 421 -10.25 27.35 29.36
N GLY A 422 -10.58 26.97 28.12
CA GLY A 422 -11.54 27.69 27.27
C GLY A 422 -10.98 28.89 26.48
N LYS A 423 -9.67 29.13 26.58
CA LYS A 423 -8.97 30.21 25.84
C LYS A 423 -8.33 29.77 24.52
N ASP A 424 -8.39 28.48 24.19
CA ASP A 424 -7.72 27.91 23.02
C ASP A 424 -8.19 28.55 21.69
N LYS A 425 -9.43 29.08 21.65
CA LYS A 425 -9.97 29.80 20.48
C LYS A 425 -9.14 31.01 20.05
N GLU A 426 -8.60 31.77 21.00
CA GLU A 426 -7.75 32.93 20.67
C GLU A 426 -6.40 32.50 20.10
N LEU A 427 -5.88 31.35 20.55
CA LEU A 427 -4.66 30.73 20.05
C LEU A 427 -4.85 30.16 18.64
N ASN A 428 -5.98 29.47 18.41
CA ASN A 428 -6.40 28.98 17.10
C ASN A 428 -6.57 30.15 16.11
N CYS A 429 -7.16 31.26 16.55
CA CYS A 429 -7.28 32.48 15.75
C CYS A 429 -5.92 33.10 15.39
N ALA A 430 -4.93 33.03 16.28
CA ALA A 430 -3.56 33.45 15.98
C ALA A 430 -2.96 32.64 14.83
N PHE A 431 -3.12 31.31 14.87
CA PHE A 431 -2.69 30.42 13.79
C PHE A 431 -3.44 30.71 12.50
N GLY A 432 -4.76 30.88 12.55
CA GLY A 432 -5.55 31.21 11.37
C GLY A 432 -5.16 32.54 10.72
N LYS A 433 -4.82 33.57 11.51
CA LYS A 433 -4.27 34.84 11.00
C LYS A 433 -2.90 34.67 10.34
N PHE A 434 -2.04 33.81 10.90
CA PHE A 434 -0.76 33.48 10.29
C PHE A 434 -0.96 32.77 8.94
N LEU A 435 -1.80 31.73 8.90
CA LEU A 435 -2.08 30.97 7.68
C LEU A 435 -2.72 31.84 6.59
N LYS A 436 -3.57 32.82 6.96
CA LYS A 436 -4.11 33.82 6.00
C LYS A 436 -3.02 34.62 5.28
N GLN A 437 -1.87 34.83 5.91
CA GLN A 437 -0.76 35.60 5.36
C GLN A 437 0.30 34.72 4.70
N ASN A 438 0.28 33.42 4.95
CA ASN A 438 1.22 32.47 4.36
C ASN A 438 0.67 31.98 3.02
N GLN A 439 1.40 32.26 1.94
CA GLN A 439 0.95 31.93 0.57
C GLN A 439 0.94 30.43 0.28
N HIS A 440 1.52 29.61 1.16
CA HIS A 440 1.69 28.17 0.96
C HIS A 440 0.69 27.32 1.77
N SER A 441 -0.12 27.91 2.65
CA SER A 441 -1.01 27.16 3.55
C SER A 441 -2.44 26.92 3.06
N GLY A 442 -2.77 27.29 1.82
CA GLY A 442 -4.14 27.28 1.30
C GLY A 442 -4.98 28.48 1.77
N GLU A 443 -6.15 28.67 1.16
CA GLU A 443 -7.03 29.79 1.47
C GLU A 443 -7.79 29.54 2.78
N VAL A 444 -7.62 30.40 3.80
CA VAL A 444 -8.36 30.25 5.07
C VAL A 444 -9.82 30.71 4.90
N VAL A 445 -10.73 29.75 4.78
CA VAL A 445 -12.17 29.98 4.63
C VAL A 445 -12.90 30.12 5.96
N GLY A 446 -12.36 29.54 7.05
CA GLY A 446 -12.98 29.55 8.36
C GLY A 446 -11.99 29.47 9.51
N ILE A 447 -12.30 30.11 10.63
CA ILE A 447 -11.60 29.99 11.92
C ILE A 447 -12.70 29.91 12.97
N GLU A 448 -12.81 28.81 13.71
CA GLU A 448 -13.86 28.61 14.73
C GLU A 448 -15.29 28.84 14.17
N LYS A 449 -15.51 28.47 12.90
CA LYS A 449 -16.76 28.66 12.18
C LYS A 449 -17.27 27.33 11.65
N GLN A 450 -18.59 27.19 11.63
CA GLN A 450 -19.22 26.05 11.00
C GLN A 450 -18.82 25.99 9.53
N LEU A 451 -18.41 24.80 9.09
CA LEU A 451 -18.05 24.56 7.71
C LEU A 451 -19.31 24.46 6.85
N GLU A 452 -19.36 25.19 5.73
CA GLU A 452 -20.51 25.22 4.85
C GLU A 452 -20.87 23.81 4.34
N GLY A 453 -22.15 23.44 4.46
CA GLY A 453 -22.63 22.10 4.09
C GLY A 453 -22.42 21.01 5.14
N PHE A 454 -21.78 21.30 6.27
CA PHE A 454 -21.51 20.33 7.35
C PHE A 454 -21.97 20.85 8.71
N LYS A 455 -22.30 19.94 9.64
CA LYS A 455 -22.57 20.28 11.06
C LYS A 455 -21.30 20.20 11.92
N ILE A 456 -20.18 20.63 11.36
CA ILE A 456 -18.85 20.54 11.97
C ILE A 456 -18.29 21.96 12.11
N ILE A 457 -17.65 22.24 13.24
CA ILE A 457 -16.96 23.51 13.51
C ILE A 457 -15.48 23.17 13.72
N PRO A 458 -14.65 23.20 12.66
CA PRO A 458 -13.21 23.06 12.79
C PRO A 458 -12.58 24.27 13.48
N ASP A 459 -11.43 24.07 14.12
CA ASP A 459 -10.66 25.19 14.68
C ASP A 459 -10.20 26.11 13.55
N ILE A 460 -9.71 25.54 12.43
CA ILE A 460 -9.37 26.26 11.20
C ILE A 460 -9.77 25.42 9.98
N SER A 461 -10.33 26.07 8.97
CA SER A 461 -10.66 25.47 7.68
C SER A 461 -9.91 26.15 6.55
N LEU A 462 -9.27 25.34 5.72
CA LEU A 462 -8.44 25.75 4.59
C LEU A 462 -9.01 25.17 3.31
N LYS A 463 -9.09 25.98 2.26
CA LYS A 463 -9.51 25.58 0.92
C LYS A 463 -8.29 25.48 0.01
N PHE A 464 -8.18 24.33 -0.63
CA PHE A 464 -7.30 24.06 -1.74
C PHE A 464 -8.15 23.85 -2.99
N GLU A 465 -7.52 23.74 -4.17
CA GLU A 465 -8.25 23.61 -5.44
C GLU A 465 -9.25 22.45 -5.44
N ASN A 466 -8.83 21.29 -4.91
CA ASN A 466 -9.57 20.03 -5.04
C ASN A 466 -10.10 19.45 -3.71
N HIS A 467 -9.84 20.10 -2.58
CA HIS A 467 -10.26 19.61 -1.26
C HIS A 467 -10.30 20.71 -0.19
N LEU A 468 -10.96 20.42 0.92
CA LEU A 468 -10.90 21.23 2.14
C LEU A 468 -10.05 20.53 3.20
N THR A 469 -9.19 21.28 3.89
CA THR A 469 -8.46 20.77 5.08
C THR A 469 -9.01 21.42 6.34
N CYS A 470 -9.48 20.60 7.27
CA CYS A 470 -9.87 20.97 8.62
C CYS A 470 -8.72 20.70 9.59
N LEU A 471 -8.38 21.69 10.42
CA LEU A 471 -7.37 21.58 11.46
C LEU A 471 -8.04 21.51 12.83
N GLU A 472 -7.54 20.62 13.68
CA GLU A 472 -8.00 20.43 15.05
C GLU A 472 -6.81 20.52 16.00
N PHE A 473 -6.70 21.61 16.75
CA PHE A 473 -5.58 21.91 17.64
C PHE A 473 -5.77 21.29 19.02
N HIS A 474 -4.69 20.71 19.53
CA HIS A 474 -4.64 20.17 20.89
C HIS A 474 -3.53 20.85 21.68
N TRP A 475 -3.89 21.90 22.41
CA TRP A 475 -2.98 22.68 23.24
C TRP A 475 -2.68 21.99 24.55
N ARG A 476 -1.41 21.76 24.89
CA ARG A 476 -1.01 21.21 26.18
C ARG A 476 0.23 21.91 26.73
N ALA A 477 0.21 22.19 28.03
CA ALA A 477 1.31 22.86 28.72
C ALA A 477 2.53 21.96 28.95
N LYS A 478 2.36 20.63 28.95
CA LYS A 478 3.42 19.64 29.21
C LYS A 478 3.77 18.87 27.93
N ASP A 479 4.89 18.15 27.95
CA ASP A 479 5.31 17.25 26.87
C ASP A 479 4.38 16.03 26.75
N LEU A 480 3.26 16.22 26.03
CA LEU A 480 2.23 15.19 25.84
C LEU A 480 2.73 14.05 24.95
N LEU A 481 3.48 14.36 23.89
CA LEU A 481 3.85 13.37 22.88
C LEU A 481 4.95 12.41 23.33
N SER A 482 5.61 12.66 24.46
CA SER A 482 6.56 11.73 25.06
C SER A 482 5.97 10.89 26.19
N THR A 483 4.77 11.23 26.69
CA THR A 483 4.32 10.75 28.01
C THR A 483 2.98 10.02 28.01
N ASP A 484 2.05 10.35 27.11
CA ASP A 484 0.67 9.83 27.23
C ASP A 484 0.04 9.47 25.89
N LYS A 485 0.40 8.27 25.40
CA LYS A 485 -0.16 7.68 24.17
C LYS A 485 -1.69 7.55 24.24
N SER A 486 -2.23 7.20 25.40
CA SER A 486 -3.68 6.97 25.54
C SER A 486 -4.45 8.28 25.45
N ALA A 487 -3.99 9.36 26.09
CA ALA A 487 -4.65 10.66 26.01
C ALA A 487 -4.65 11.23 24.58
N VAL A 488 -3.53 11.08 23.85
CA VAL A 488 -3.41 11.48 22.44
C VAL A 488 -4.43 10.74 21.57
N ALA A 489 -4.46 9.40 21.69
CA ALA A 489 -5.38 8.58 20.91
C ALA A 489 -6.85 8.84 21.28
N GLN A 490 -7.18 9.03 22.57
CA GLN A 490 -8.53 9.38 23.01
C GLN A 490 -8.99 10.72 22.45
N TYR A 491 -8.12 11.74 22.39
CA TYR A 491 -8.45 13.02 21.78
C TYR A 491 -8.81 12.87 20.30
N ILE A 492 -7.95 12.17 19.54
CA ILE A 492 -8.16 11.87 18.12
C ILE A 492 -9.50 11.16 17.92
N LEU A 493 -9.75 10.08 18.66
CA LEU A 493 -10.98 9.28 18.53
C LEU A 493 -12.24 10.08 18.87
N LYS A 494 -12.20 10.97 19.88
CA LYS A 494 -13.34 11.83 20.22
C LYS A 494 -13.66 12.81 19.09
N LYS A 495 -12.64 13.41 18.49
CA LYS A 495 -12.83 14.33 17.36
C LYS A 495 -13.26 13.61 16.10
N LEU A 496 -12.71 12.44 15.79
CA LEU A 496 -13.19 11.60 14.69
C LEU A 496 -14.68 11.27 14.85
N GLN A 497 -15.16 11.05 16.08
CA GLN A 497 -16.57 10.75 16.33
C GLN A 497 -17.45 11.94 15.98
N ILE A 498 -17.06 13.15 16.42
CA ILE A 498 -17.75 14.41 16.07
C ILE A 498 -17.82 14.60 14.55
N TYR A 499 -16.72 14.32 13.84
CA TYR A 499 -16.70 14.45 12.38
C TYR A 499 -17.55 13.38 11.69
N ALA A 500 -17.53 12.13 12.16
CA ALA A 500 -18.37 11.07 11.61
C ALA A 500 -19.87 11.42 11.71
N GLU A 501 -20.31 11.90 12.87
CA GLU A 501 -21.70 12.34 13.12
C GLU A 501 -22.05 13.59 12.31
N GLY A 502 -21.13 14.56 12.24
CA GLY A 502 -21.32 15.82 11.54
C GLY A 502 -21.36 15.71 10.02
N MET A 503 -20.71 14.69 9.43
CA MET A 503 -20.77 14.39 8.00
C MET A 503 -22.05 13.62 7.60
N GLN A 504 -22.55 12.70 8.44
CA GLN A 504 -23.79 11.96 8.15
C GLN A 504 -25.02 12.88 8.05
N SER A 505 -25.00 14.00 8.78
CA SER A 505 -26.11 14.95 8.84
C SER A 505 -26.23 15.90 7.63
N GLY A 506 -25.28 15.86 6.69
CA GLY A 506 -25.26 16.72 5.48
C GLY A 506 -25.74 16.02 4.19
N VAL A 507 -26.22 14.77 4.30
CA VAL A 507 -26.65 13.93 3.16
C VAL A 507 -28.18 14.01 2.93
N ASN A 508 -28.91 14.87 3.65
CA ASN A 508 -30.32 15.15 3.38
C ASN A 508 -30.51 16.28 2.39
#